data_AF-A0A2G5TYW9-F1
#
_entry.id   AF-A0A2G5TYW9-F1
#
_cell.length_a   1.000
_cell.length_b   1.000
_cell.length_c   1.000
_cell.angle_alpha   90.00
_cell.angle_beta   90.00
_cell.angle_gamma   90.00
#
_symmetry.space_group_name_H-M   'P 1'
#
loop_
_entity.id
_entity.type
_entity.pdbx_description
1 polymer ?
#
loop_
_entity_poly.entity_id
_entity_poly.type
_entity_poly.pdbx_seq_one_letter_code
_entity_poly.pdbx_strand_id
1 'polypeptide(L)'
;MASVIENLTDKTEKLPTDPIYDTNWCDMPAEIKLECIGKMEFKERVQCMYLFNVFPLLRKIKNGVESIMIEQVGSSTIRDIDKFLAVSHIQNVPYWHIEDYDQSDSLHKVAQMWIDKNSKIGTTFQVSVNRYGSFWLFSEHFSDRFVSNNDKRVRIRTNNPDRHILLERGLDDEEFLSVDYFRLKVISAKTKESEYDENYKKWIRKIKPNRDYWNFF
;
A
#
# COMPACT_ATOMS: atom_id res chain seq x y z
N MET A 1 -3.22 -67.63 -11.57
CA MET A 1 -4.18 -66.56 -11.23
C MET A 1 -3.73 -65.91 -9.94
N ALA A 2 -3.91 -64.59 -9.83
CA ALA A 2 -3.42 -63.63 -8.81
C ALA A 2 -2.03 -63.04 -9.07
N SER A 3 -1.96 -61.97 -9.88
CA SER A 3 -0.88 -60.98 -9.78
C SER A 3 -1.34 -59.85 -8.86
N VAL A 4 -0.76 -59.91 -7.67
CA VAL A 4 -0.52 -58.91 -6.64
C VAL A 4 -0.79 -57.45 -7.05
N ILE A 5 -1.62 -56.85 -6.20
CA ILE A 5 -1.84 -55.43 -5.98
C ILE A 5 -0.50 -54.75 -5.67
N GLU A 6 0.00 -53.92 -6.58
CA GLU A 6 0.96 -52.83 -6.28
C GLU A 6 1.16 -52.04 -7.58
N ASN A 7 0.43 -50.92 -7.75
CA ASN A 7 0.78 -49.85 -8.70
C ASN A 7 -0.10 -48.60 -8.51
N LEU A 8 -0.60 -48.33 -7.28
CA LEU A 8 -1.51 -47.21 -7.01
C LEU A 8 -0.92 -46.06 -6.19
N THR A 9 0.38 -46.05 -5.91
CA THR A 9 1.00 -44.96 -5.14
C THR A 9 2.44 -44.77 -5.57
N ASP A 10 2.67 -44.11 -6.71
CA ASP A 10 3.82 -43.22 -6.86
C ASP A 10 3.75 -42.46 -8.18
N LYS A 11 3.30 -41.20 -8.07
CA LYS A 11 3.73 -40.01 -8.84
C LYS A 11 2.71 -38.90 -8.64
N THR A 12 2.56 -38.49 -7.39
CA THR A 12 2.09 -37.14 -7.09
C THR A 12 3.23 -36.21 -7.52
N GLU A 13 3.13 -35.67 -8.73
CA GLU A 13 3.99 -34.58 -9.18
C GLU A 13 3.98 -33.49 -8.12
N LYS A 14 5.13 -33.33 -7.45
CA LYS A 14 5.39 -32.14 -6.62
C LYS A 14 5.42 -30.96 -7.58
N LEU A 15 4.29 -30.28 -7.71
CA LEU A 15 4.26 -28.93 -8.23
C LEU A 15 5.28 -28.11 -7.42
N PRO A 16 6.23 -27.40 -8.06
CA PRO A 16 7.06 -26.46 -7.33
C PRO A 16 6.12 -25.39 -6.79
N THR A 17 5.96 -25.35 -5.46
CA THR A 17 5.40 -24.18 -4.80
C THR A 17 6.32 -23.02 -5.14
N ASP A 18 5.82 -22.11 -5.97
CA ASP A 18 6.52 -20.86 -6.28
C ASP A 18 6.96 -20.22 -4.96
N PRO A 19 8.26 -19.95 -4.75
CA PRO A 19 8.71 -19.26 -3.56
C PRO A 19 8.04 -17.89 -3.48
N ILE A 20 7.40 -17.62 -2.35
CA ILE A 20 6.92 -16.29 -1.98
C ILE A 20 8.16 -15.52 -1.52
N TYR A 21 8.66 -14.63 -2.38
CA TYR A 21 9.76 -13.75 -2.04
C TYR A 21 9.23 -12.54 -1.29
N ASP A 22 9.57 -12.46 0.00
CA ASP A 22 9.23 -11.36 0.92
C ASP A 22 10.30 -10.25 0.89
N THR A 23 11.16 -10.23 -0.14
CA THR A 23 12.35 -9.38 -0.21
C THR A 23 12.29 -8.37 -1.35
N ASN A 24 12.86 -7.20 -1.08
CA ASN A 24 13.03 -6.10 -2.02
C ASN A 24 13.60 -6.63 -3.34
N TRP A 25 13.14 -6.10 -4.48
CA TRP A 25 13.63 -6.50 -5.80
C TRP A 25 15.16 -6.48 -5.88
N CYS A 26 15.81 -5.54 -5.18
CA CYS A 26 17.28 -5.46 -5.09
C CYS A 26 17.93 -6.73 -4.51
N ASP A 27 17.25 -7.43 -3.60
CA ASP A 27 17.76 -8.61 -2.89
C ASP A 27 17.47 -9.93 -3.61
N MET A 28 16.67 -9.91 -4.69
CA MET A 28 16.41 -11.13 -5.46
C MET A 28 17.67 -11.64 -6.18
N PRO A 29 17.90 -12.97 -6.23
CA PRO A 29 18.99 -13.56 -7.01
C PRO A 29 18.92 -13.17 -8.49
N ALA A 30 20.09 -13.04 -9.12
CA ALA A 30 20.20 -12.58 -10.50
C ALA A 30 19.45 -13.50 -11.47
N GLU A 31 19.43 -14.80 -11.19
CA GLU A 31 18.80 -15.84 -11.98
C GLU A 31 17.27 -15.67 -12.02
N ILE A 32 16.67 -15.31 -10.89
CA ILE A 32 15.22 -15.09 -10.79
C ILE A 32 14.83 -13.75 -11.43
N LYS A 33 15.65 -12.70 -11.22
CA LYS A 33 15.48 -11.42 -11.93
C LYS A 33 15.48 -11.63 -13.44
N LEU A 34 16.44 -12.41 -13.94
CA LEU A 34 16.57 -12.75 -15.36
C LEU A 34 15.36 -13.54 -15.88
N GLU A 35 14.84 -14.49 -15.11
CA GLU A 35 13.63 -15.23 -15.49
C GLU A 35 12.39 -14.31 -15.54
N CYS A 36 12.23 -13.43 -14.55
CA CYS A 36 11.17 -12.43 -14.53
C CYS A 36 11.26 -11.45 -15.71
N ILE A 37 12.47 -10.93 -16.01
CA ILE A 37 12.73 -10.05 -17.16
C ILE A 37 12.49 -10.79 -18.48
N GLY A 38 12.83 -12.08 -18.56
CA GLY A 38 12.58 -12.94 -19.70
C GLY A 38 11.09 -13.03 -20.08
N LYS A 39 10.21 -12.99 -19.07
CA LYS A 39 8.74 -13.00 -19.23
C LYS A 39 8.13 -11.61 -19.50
N MET A 40 8.95 -10.57 -19.64
CA MET A 40 8.52 -9.20 -19.96
C MET A 40 8.64 -8.90 -21.45
N GLU A 41 7.69 -8.14 -21.99
CA GLU A 41 7.73 -7.60 -23.34
C GLU A 41 8.85 -6.56 -23.49
N PHE A 42 9.36 -6.33 -24.70
CA PHE A 42 10.49 -5.41 -24.93
C PHE A 42 10.26 -4.01 -24.33
N LYS A 43 9.04 -3.48 -24.45
CA LYS A 43 8.65 -2.20 -23.84
C LYS A 43 8.73 -2.22 -22.32
N GLU A 44 8.37 -3.33 -21.68
CA GLU A 44 8.40 -3.53 -20.23
C GLU A 44 9.84 -3.68 -19.72
N ARG A 45 10.72 -4.34 -20.48
CA ARG A 45 12.17 -4.44 -20.16
C ARG A 45 12.85 -3.09 -20.21
N VAL A 46 12.56 -2.30 -21.25
CA VAL A 46 13.04 -0.92 -21.38
C VAL A 46 12.47 -0.05 -20.24
N GLN A 47 11.21 -0.27 -19.86
CA GLN A 47 10.60 0.39 -18.71
C GLN A 47 11.37 0.07 -17.42
N CYS A 48 11.65 -1.20 -17.11
CA CYS A 48 12.44 -1.59 -15.93
C CYS A 48 13.90 -1.10 -15.96
N MET A 49 14.53 -0.99 -17.15
CA MET A 49 15.91 -0.51 -17.30
C MET A 49 16.07 1.01 -17.13
N TYR A 50 15.06 1.80 -17.51
CA TYR A 50 15.19 3.26 -17.61
C TYR A 50 14.19 4.05 -16.75
N LEU A 51 13.15 3.41 -16.22
CA LEU A 51 12.10 4.05 -15.45
C LEU A 51 11.72 3.16 -14.27
N PHE A 52 11.92 3.68 -13.06
CA PHE A 52 11.28 3.25 -11.82
C PHE A 52 9.75 3.25 -12.01
N ASN A 53 9.20 2.22 -12.66
CA ASN A 53 7.80 2.17 -13.04
C ASN A 53 7.26 0.81 -12.59
N VAL A 54 6.68 0.83 -11.39
CA VAL A 54 6.13 -0.35 -10.71
C VAL A 54 4.83 -0.87 -11.35
N PHE A 55 4.25 -0.14 -12.30
CA PHE A 55 2.93 -0.45 -12.85
C PHE A 55 2.82 -1.82 -13.55
N PRO A 56 3.78 -2.25 -14.40
CA PRO A 56 3.71 -3.57 -15.03
C PRO A 56 3.82 -4.70 -13.98
N LEU A 57 4.59 -4.48 -12.91
CA LEU A 57 4.74 -5.46 -11.83
C LEU A 57 3.42 -5.62 -11.07
N LEU A 58 2.78 -4.51 -10.66
CA LEU A 58 1.51 -4.53 -9.91
C LEU A 58 0.36 -5.19 -10.68
N ARG A 59 0.40 -5.17 -12.02
CA ARG A 59 -0.57 -5.86 -12.87
C ARG A 59 -0.36 -7.38 -12.91
N LYS A 60 0.87 -7.85 -12.68
CA LYS A 60 1.27 -9.26 -12.72
C LYS A 60 1.26 -9.94 -11.34
N ILE A 61 1.10 -9.17 -10.26
CA ILE A 61 0.94 -9.70 -8.90
C ILE A 61 -0.27 -10.65 -8.84
N LYS A 62 -0.11 -11.80 -8.17
CA LYS A 62 -1.19 -12.77 -7.98
C LYS A 62 -2.26 -12.22 -7.02
N ASN A 63 -3.51 -12.66 -7.18
CA ASN A 63 -4.56 -12.40 -6.20
C ASN A 63 -4.15 -12.94 -4.82
N GLY A 64 -4.59 -12.26 -3.75
CA GLY A 64 -4.33 -12.68 -2.37
C GLY A 64 -3.15 -12.00 -1.68
N VAL A 65 -2.51 -11.02 -2.31
CA VAL A 65 -1.51 -10.18 -1.63
C VAL A 65 -2.14 -9.43 -0.45
N GLU A 66 -1.49 -9.54 0.71
CA GLU A 66 -1.95 -8.92 1.96
C GLU A 66 -1.41 -7.49 2.15
N SER A 67 -0.22 -7.20 1.61
CA SER A 67 0.44 -5.91 1.75
C SER A 67 1.21 -5.46 0.51
N ILE A 68 1.22 -4.16 0.23
CA ILE A 68 2.04 -3.53 -0.81
C ILE A 68 2.80 -2.35 -0.20
N MET A 69 4.13 -2.34 -0.30
CA MET A 69 4.99 -1.31 0.26
C MET A 69 5.74 -0.63 -0.89
N ILE A 70 5.75 0.70 -0.90
CA ILE A 70 6.33 1.48 -2.00
C ILE A 70 7.21 2.56 -1.42
N GLU A 71 8.51 2.40 -1.64
CA GLU A 71 9.52 3.38 -1.30
C GLU A 71 9.84 4.25 -2.53
N GLN A 72 9.70 5.57 -2.41
CA GLN A 72 10.08 6.49 -3.49
C GLN A 72 11.52 6.95 -3.30
N VAL A 73 12.42 6.51 -4.17
CA VAL A 73 13.82 6.93 -4.18
C VAL A 73 14.03 7.98 -5.27
N GLY A 74 14.38 9.21 -4.88
CA GLY A 74 14.69 10.29 -5.82
C GLY A 74 13.46 10.89 -6.52
N SER A 75 13.51 11.09 -7.84
CA SER A 75 12.38 11.67 -8.58
C SER A 75 11.21 10.69 -8.64
N SER A 76 10.05 11.07 -8.12
CA SER A 76 8.89 10.21 -7.81
C SER A 76 8.58 9.09 -8.82
N THR A 77 8.55 7.86 -8.29
CA THR A 77 8.05 6.63 -8.94
C THR A 77 6.55 6.75 -9.25
N ILE A 78 5.78 7.45 -8.40
CA ILE A 78 4.33 7.65 -8.57
C ILE A 78 4.02 9.14 -8.78
N ARG A 79 4.12 9.60 -10.03
CA ARG A 79 3.69 10.96 -10.41
C ARG A 79 2.19 11.10 -10.68
N ASP A 80 1.54 9.98 -10.97
CA ASP A 80 0.13 9.91 -11.33
C ASP A 80 -0.50 8.79 -10.50
N ILE A 81 -1.05 9.18 -9.36
CA ILE A 81 -1.69 8.23 -8.45
C ILE A 81 -3.00 7.69 -9.03
N ASP A 82 -3.65 8.38 -9.96
CA ASP A 82 -4.91 7.89 -10.57
C ASP A 82 -4.66 6.62 -11.37
N LYS A 83 -3.57 6.58 -12.14
CA LYS A 83 -3.14 5.33 -12.80
C LYS A 83 -2.91 4.21 -11.79
N PHE A 84 -2.40 4.54 -10.61
CA PHE A 84 -2.05 3.56 -9.56
C PHE A 84 -3.30 2.98 -8.93
N LEU A 85 -4.25 3.85 -8.58
CA LEU A 85 -5.56 3.47 -8.04
C LEU A 85 -6.42 2.73 -9.06
N ALA A 86 -6.17 2.87 -10.36
CA ALA A 86 -6.84 2.10 -11.40
C ALA A 86 -6.45 0.60 -11.42
N VAL A 87 -5.35 0.20 -10.76
CA VAL A 87 -4.92 -1.20 -10.69
C VAL A 87 -5.81 -1.95 -9.70
N SER A 88 -6.44 -3.05 -10.15
CA SER A 88 -7.38 -3.84 -9.34
C SER A 88 -6.77 -4.36 -8.04
N HIS A 89 -5.49 -4.75 -8.04
CA HIS A 89 -4.82 -5.22 -6.82
C HIS A 89 -4.72 -4.13 -5.74
N ILE A 90 -4.44 -2.88 -6.14
CA ILE A 90 -4.40 -1.74 -5.23
C ILE A 90 -5.76 -1.46 -4.60
N GLN A 91 -6.84 -1.63 -5.38
CA GLN A 91 -8.20 -1.41 -4.89
C GLN A 91 -8.62 -2.40 -3.80
N ASN A 92 -8.01 -3.60 -3.79
CA ASN A 92 -8.47 -4.73 -2.97
C ASN A 92 -7.49 -5.15 -1.87
N VAL A 93 -6.24 -4.66 -1.89
CA VAL A 93 -5.23 -5.04 -0.90
C VAL A 93 -5.64 -4.56 0.51
N PRO A 94 -5.55 -5.41 1.55
CA PRO A 94 -5.89 -5.02 2.91
C PRO A 94 -5.03 -3.87 3.45
N TYR A 95 -3.75 -3.86 3.11
CA TYR A 95 -2.80 -2.87 3.58
C TYR A 95 -1.87 -2.42 2.45
N TRP A 96 -1.60 -1.12 2.37
CA TRP A 96 -0.52 -0.63 1.55
C TRP A 96 -0.03 0.73 2.00
N HIS A 97 1.16 1.13 1.58
CA HIS A 97 1.66 2.46 1.86
C HIS A 97 2.57 3.00 0.76
N ILE A 98 2.77 4.32 0.80
CA ILE A 98 3.77 5.03 0.00
C ILE A 98 4.67 5.83 0.94
N GLU A 99 5.97 5.59 0.88
CA GLU A 99 6.97 6.46 1.47
C GLU A 99 7.36 7.55 0.48
N ASP A 100 7.54 8.77 0.99
CA ASP A 100 8.08 9.96 0.34
C ASP A 100 7.28 10.40 -0.90
N TYR A 101 5.96 10.49 -0.72
CA TYR A 101 5.04 11.05 -1.72
C TYR A 101 5.22 12.57 -1.88
N ASP A 102 5.33 13.03 -3.12
CA ASP A 102 5.70 14.40 -3.47
C ASP A 102 4.51 15.31 -3.81
N GLN A 103 3.29 14.76 -3.87
CA GLN A 103 2.05 15.50 -4.08
C GLN A 103 1.15 15.46 -2.85
N SER A 104 0.10 16.28 -2.86
CA SER A 104 -0.82 16.46 -1.74
C SER A 104 -2.21 15.85 -1.97
N ASP A 105 -2.37 15.09 -3.04
CA ASP A 105 -3.65 14.57 -3.53
C ASP A 105 -3.93 13.12 -3.12
N SER A 106 -2.93 12.39 -2.62
CA SER A 106 -3.05 10.96 -2.31
C SER A 106 -4.19 10.63 -1.35
N LEU A 107 -4.35 11.42 -0.29
CA LEU A 107 -5.37 11.15 0.74
C LEU A 107 -6.78 11.18 0.16
N HIS A 108 -7.13 12.24 -0.59
CA HIS A 108 -8.49 12.37 -1.08
C HIS A 108 -8.78 11.42 -2.22
N LYS A 109 -7.79 11.16 -3.10
CA LYS A 109 -7.93 10.19 -4.19
C LYS A 109 -8.09 8.76 -3.69
N VAL A 110 -7.31 8.35 -2.68
CA VAL A 110 -7.45 7.03 -2.06
C VAL A 110 -8.80 6.88 -1.37
N ALA A 111 -9.23 7.88 -0.60
CA ALA A 111 -10.52 7.84 0.07
C ALA A 111 -11.69 7.81 -0.93
N GLN A 112 -11.62 8.59 -2.01
CA GLN A 112 -12.63 8.56 -3.07
C GLN A 112 -12.70 7.18 -3.72
N MET A 113 -11.55 6.59 -4.06
CA MET A 113 -11.48 5.22 -4.60
C MET A 113 -12.13 4.20 -3.66
N TRP A 114 -11.89 4.28 -2.35
CA TRP A 114 -12.53 3.39 -1.37
C TRP A 114 -14.03 3.61 -1.21
N ILE A 115 -14.50 4.85 -1.34
CA ILE A 115 -15.94 5.18 -1.36
C ILE A 115 -16.59 4.54 -2.58
N ASP A 116 -15.99 4.69 -3.76
CA ASP A 116 -16.51 4.18 -5.04
C ASP A 116 -16.52 2.64 -5.07
N LYS A 117 -15.51 2.01 -4.46
CA LYS A 117 -15.35 0.55 -4.43
C LYS A 117 -16.01 -0.12 -3.22
N ASN A 118 -16.58 0.65 -2.30
CA ASN A 118 -17.12 0.13 -1.04
C ASN A 118 -16.09 -0.78 -0.33
N SER A 119 -14.87 -0.27 -0.15
CA SER A 119 -13.74 -1.03 0.40
C SER A 119 -14.04 -1.58 1.80
N LYS A 120 -13.43 -2.73 2.11
CA LYS A 120 -13.72 -3.52 3.32
C LYS A 120 -13.28 -2.79 4.58
N ILE A 121 -14.03 -3.01 5.67
CA ILE A 121 -13.57 -2.58 7.00
C ILE A 121 -12.22 -3.24 7.30
N GLY A 122 -11.29 -2.46 7.84
CA GLY A 122 -9.91 -2.88 8.10
C GLY A 122 -8.93 -2.53 6.99
N THR A 123 -9.40 -2.18 5.78
CA THR A 123 -8.53 -1.71 4.71
C THR A 123 -7.79 -0.45 5.17
N THR A 124 -6.46 -0.46 5.01
CA THR A 124 -5.56 0.56 5.54
C THR A 124 -4.60 1.04 4.45
N PHE A 125 -4.40 2.35 4.40
CA PHE A 125 -3.43 3.03 3.55
C PHE A 125 -2.61 3.98 4.43
N GLN A 126 -1.30 4.00 4.24
CA GLN A 126 -0.44 4.94 4.93
C GLN A 126 0.45 5.69 3.95
N VAL A 127 0.83 6.91 4.30
CA VAL A 127 1.71 7.71 3.45
C VAL A 127 2.58 8.65 4.25
N SER A 128 3.84 8.80 3.87
CA SER A 128 4.64 9.97 4.23
C SER A 128 4.67 10.95 3.06
N VAL A 129 4.38 12.22 3.34
CA VAL A 129 4.21 13.26 2.31
C VAL A 129 5.20 14.40 2.58
N ASN A 130 5.98 14.75 1.56
CA ASN A 130 7.00 15.81 1.64
C ASN A 130 6.42 17.21 1.41
N ARG A 131 5.13 17.31 1.10
CA ARG A 131 4.43 18.53 0.73
C ARG A 131 3.31 18.86 1.71
N TYR A 132 3.32 20.10 2.21
CA TYR A 132 2.25 20.61 3.05
C TYR A 132 0.91 20.68 2.33
N GLY A 133 -0.18 20.56 3.10
CA GLY A 133 -1.54 20.82 2.63
C GLY A 133 -2.41 19.58 2.40
N SER A 134 -1.84 18.37 2.42
CA SER A 134 -2.59 17.12 2.20
C SER A 134 -3.79 16.96 3.14
N PHE A 135 -3.61 17.28 4.42
CA PHE A 135 -4.67 17.21 5.43
C PHE A 135 -5.80 18.23 5.17
N TRP A 136 -5.43 19.45 4.82
CA TRP A 136 -6.38 20.52 4.51
C TRP A 136 -7.17 20.22 3.24
N LEU A 137 -6.48 19.81 2.16
CA LEU A 137 -7.11 19.41 0.89
C LEU A 137 -8.09 18.25 1.08
N PHE A 138 -7.72 17.25 1.87
CA PHE A 138 -8.63 16.16 2.23
C PHE A 138 -9.90 16.68 2.92
N SER A 139 -9.72 17.58 3.88
CA SER A 139 -10.81 18.16 4.67
C SER A 139 -11.75 18.99 3.78
N GLU A 140 -11.20 19.83 2.91
CA GLU A 140 -11.99 20.63 1.97
C GLU A 140 -12.82 19.74 1.03
N HIS A 141 -12.17 18.72 0.45
CA HIS A 141 -12.79 17.82 -0.54
C HIS A 141 -13.97 17.02 0.01
N PHE A 142 -13.97 16.68 1.31
CA PHE A 142 -15.00 15.83 1.93
C PHE A 142 -15.81 16.54 3.02
N SER A 143 -15.85 17.87 2.99
CA SER A 143 -16.57 18.68 3.98
C SER A 143 -18.05 18.30 4.11
N ASP A 144 -18.70 17.91 3.02
CA ASP A 144 -20.10 17.44 3.00
C ASP A 144 -20.30 16.05 3.66
N ARG A 145 -19.20 15.32 3.91
CA ARG A 145 -19.19 13.95 4.44
C ARG A 145 -18.70 13.87 5.88
N PHE A 146 -18.42 14.98 6.54
CA PHE A 146 -17.86 14.97 7.89
C PHE A 146 -18.77 14.30 8.93
N VAL A 147 -18.13 13.51 9.78
CA VAL A 147 -18.69 12.94 11.00
C VAL A 147 -18.01 13.56 12.21
N SER A 148 -16.67 13.68 12.18
CA SER A 148 -15.89 14.46 13.14
C SER A 148 -14.61 15.00 12.48
N ASN A 149 -14.11 16.12 12.97
CA ASN A 149 -12.91 16.78 12.45
C ASN A 149 -12.19 17.53 13.58
N ASN A 150 -10.89 17.31 13.71
CA ASN A 150 -9.96 18.09 14.53
C ASN A 150 -8.58 18.07 13.87
N ASP A 151 -7.61 18.78 14.46
CA ASP A 151 -6.27 18.95 13.89
C ASP A 151 -5.47 17.65 13.68
N LYS A 152 -5.89 16.56 14.33
CA LYS A 152 -5.21 15.25 14.26
C LYS A 152 -5.99 14.22 13.46
N ARG A 153 -7.32 14.33 13.38
CA ARG A 153 -8.18 13.29 12.82
C ARG A 153 -9.36 13.89 12.07
N VAL A 154 -9.68 13.26 10.93
CA VAL A 154 -10.92 13.51 10.19
C VAL A 154 -11.64 12.19 9.99
N ARG A 155 -12.93 12.16 10.31
CA ARG A 155 -13.80 11.02 10.06
C ARG A 155 -14.87 11.42 9.06
N ILE A 156 -15.01 10.65 7.98
CA ILE A 156 -15.99 10.90 6.93
C ILE A 156 -16.93 9.70 6.70
N ARG A 157 -18.19 9.97 6.32
CA ARG A 157 -19.15 8.96 5.89
C ARG A 157 -18.81 8.45 4.49
N THR A 158 -19.02 7.16 4.25
CA THR A 158 -18.99 6.61 2.87
C THR A 158 -20.41 6.53 2.30
N ASN A 159 -20.55 5.98 1.09
CA ASN A 159 -21.87 5.68 0.52
C ASN A 159 -22.51 4.46 1.22
N ASN A 160 -21.73 3.67 1.95
CA ASN A 160 -22.23 2.58 2.79
C ASN A 160 -22.40 3.09 4.23
N PRO A 161 -23.62 3.09 4.80
CA PRO A 161 -23.88 3.66 6.12
C PRO A 161 -23.16 2.91 7.25
N ASP A 162 -22.74 1.66 7.04
CA ASP A 162 -22.01 0.88 8.05
C ASP A 162 -20.50 1.17 8.05
N ARG A 163 -20.01 1.98 7.11
CA ARG A 163 -18.57 2.20 6.89
C ARG A 163 -18.23 3.67 6.86
N HIS A 164 -17.26 4.06 7.67
CA HIS A 164 -16.64 5.39 7.63
C HIS A 164 -15.17 5.25 7.20
N ILE A 165 -14.57 6.35 6.76
CA ILE A 165 -13.13 6.45 6.59
C ILE A 165 -12.59 7.37 7.69
N LEU A 166 -11.54 6.91 8.37
CA LEU A 166 -10.81 7.67 9.38
C LEU A 166 -9.44 8.04 8.81
N LEU A 167 -9.16 9.34 8.72
CA LEU A 167 -7.84 9.92 8.50
C LEU A 167 -7.23 10.27 9.85
N GLU A 168 -5.98 9.87 10.03
CA GLU A 168 -5.17 10.20 11.20
C GLU A 168 -3.84 10.82 10.75
N ARG A 169 -3.47 11.92 11.38
CA ARG A 169 -2.18 12.59 11.21
C ARG A 169 -1.22 12.13 12.30
N GLY A 170 -0.08 11.59 11.89
CA GLY A 170 1.05 11.29 12.76
C GLY A 170 1.99 12.49 12.81
N LEU A 171 2.26 12.98 14.02
CA LEU A 171 3.25 14.03 14.25
C LEU A 171 4.53 13.34 14.71
N ASP A 172 5.61 13.48 13.95
CA ASP A 172 6.92 13.01 14.38
C ASP A 172 7.68 14.18 15.01
N ASP A 173 7.77 14.18 16.34
CA ASP A 173 8.36 15.27 17.12
C ASP A 173 9.90 15.37 16.96
N GLU A 174 10.51 14.50 16.15
CA GLU A 174 11.97 14.27 16.09
C GLU A 174 12.62 14.71 14.76
N GLU A 175 11.89 15.18 13.74
CA GLU A 175 12.46 15.58 12.43
C GLU A 175 12.50 17.10 12.18
N PHE A 176 13.65 17.58 11.72
CA PHE A 176 13.86 18.91 11.13
C PHE A 176 13.34 19.01 9.68
N LEU A 177 12.78 17.93 9.13
CA LEU A 177 12.29 17.82 7.76
C LEU A 177 10.76 17.82 7.73
N SER A 178 10.19 18.50 6.74
CA SER A 178 8.77 18.80 6.58
C SER A 178 7.92 17.60 6.12
N VAL A 179 8.09 16.43 6.74
CA VAL A 179 7.38 15.21 6.36
C VAL A 179 6.15 15.01 7.22
N ASP A 180 4.97 15.02 6.59
CA ASP A 180 3.73 14.66 7.27
C ASP A 180 3.43 13.16 7.08
N TYR A 181 3.09 12.47 8.17
CA TYR A 181 2.67 11.08 8.14
C TYR A 181 1.16 10.98 8.27
N PHE A 182 0.54 10.16 7.43
CA PHE A 182 -0.90 9.93 7.46
C PHE A 182 -1.25 8.46 7.42
N ARG A 183 -2.38 8.14 8.05
CA ARG A 183 -3.02 6.83 8.00
C ARG A 183 -4.51 7.00 7.67
N LEU A 184 -4.95 6.37 6.58
CA LEU A 184 -6.35 6.19 6.24
C LEU A 184 -6.79 4.78 6.59
N LYS A 185 -7.96 4.64 7.22
CA LYS A 185 -8.56 3.35 7.55
C LYS A 185 -10.04 3.35 7.23
N VAL A 186 -10.52 2.29 6.60
CA VAL A 186 -11.95 2.00 6.57
C VAL A 186 -12.34 1.37 7.91
N ILE A 187 -13.23 2.02 8.64
CA ILE A 187 -13.71 1.61 9.96
C ILE A 187 -15.21 1.37 9.95
N SER A 188 -15.70 0.65 10.96
CA SER A 188 -17.15 0.58 11.20
C SER A 188 -17.70 1.97 11.54
N ALA A 189 -18.90 2.28 11.05
CA ALA A 189 -19.63 3.47 11.47
C ALA A 189 -19.90 3.47 12.99
N LYS A 190 -19.92 2.28 13.62
CA LYS A 190 -20.15 2.11 15.06
C LYS A 190 -18.89 2.28 15.93
N THR A 191 -17.70 2.34 15.34
CA THR A 191 -16.45 2.50 16.09
C THR A 191 -16.46 3.83 16.86
N LYS A 192 -16.17 3.76 18.16
CA LYS A 192 -16.08 4.92 19.05
C LYS A 192 -14.67 5.52 19.01
N GLU A 193 -14.55 6.81 19.31
CA GLU A 193 -13.24 7.49 19.33
C GLU A 193 -12.29 6.91 20.38
N SER A 194 -12.82 6.40 21.50
CA SER A 194 -12.04 5.69 22.52
C SER A 194 -11.38 4.39 22.05
N GLU A 195 -11.79 3.86 20.90
CA GLU A 195 -11.21 2.66 20.28
C GLU A 195 -10.10 3.01 19.26
N TYR A 196 -9.81 4.28 19.06
CA TYR A 196 -8.78 4.71 18.12
C TYR A 196 -7.38 4.37 18.65
N ASP A 197 -6.49 4.00 17.74
CA ASP A 197 -5.12 3.67 18.07
C ASP A 197 -4.31 4.96 18.21
N GLU A 198 -4.04 5.33 19.47
CA GLU A 198 -3.28 6.53 19.84
C GLU A 198 -1.76 6.40 19.61
N ASN A 199 -1.25 5.20 19.32
CA ASN A 199 0.19 4.96 19.19
C ASN A 199 0.67 5.23 17.75
N TYR A 200 0.80 6.51 17.41
CA TYR A 200 1.25 6.88 16.07
C TYR A 200 2.67 6.43 15.75
N LYS A 201 3.59 6.46 16.73
CA LYS A 201 4.98 6.01 16.55
C LYS A 201 5.06 4.57 16.05
N LYS A 202 4.19 3.68 16.55
CA LYS A 202 4.16 2.26 16.14
C LYS A 202 3.86 2.08 14.66
N TRP A 203 2.91 2.84 14.11
CA TRP A 203 2.52 2.68 12.72
C TRP A 203 3.36 3.53 11.76
N ILE A 204 3.95 4.64 12.21
CA ILE A 204 4.93 5.40 11.42
C ILE A 204 6.17 4.53 11.16
N ARG A 205 6.64 3.77 12.16
CA ARG A 205 7.76 2.81 12.01
C ARG A 205 7.52 1.73 10.96
N LYS A 206 6.27 1.48 10.54
CA LYS A 206 5.97 0.57 9.43
C LYS A 206 6.22 1.17 8.05
N ILE A 207 6.17 2.50 7.95
CA ILE A 207 6.44 3.24 6.72
C ILE A 207 7.96 3.43 6.59
N LYS A 208 8.64 3.80 7.67
CA LYS A 208 10.10 3.96 7.72
C LYS A 208 10.73 3.02 8.77
N PRO A 209 10.94 1.73 8.46
CA PRO A 209 11.55 0.79 9.40
C PRO A 209 13.04 1.06 9.67
N ASN A 210 13.76 1.65 8.71
CA ASN A 210 15.22 1.81 8.72
C ASN A 210 15.73 3.17 9.28
N ARG A 211 14.98 3.83 10.17
CA ARG A 211 15.40 5.13 10.74
C ARG A 211 16.79 5.12 11.40
N ASP A 212 17.24 3.98 11.89
CA ASP A 212 18.52 3.88 12.61
C ASP A 212 19.75 4.02 11.70
N TYR A 213 19.61 3.90 10.38
CA TYR A 213 20.75 3.95 9.46
C TYR A 213 21.23 5.37 9.09
N TRP A 214 20.36 6.38 9.22
CA TRP A 214 20.71 7.77 8.85
C TRP A 214 21.27 8.58 10.01
N ASN A 215 21.36 8.01 11.22
CA ASN A 215 21.97 8.65 12.40
C ASN A 215 23.51 8.50 12.48
N PHE A 216 24.16 8.00 11.42
CA PHE A 216 25.61 7.70 11.40
C PHE A 216 26.44 8.52 10.40
N PHE A 217 25.93 9.65 9.88
CA PHE A 217 26.74 10.59 9.08
C PHE A 217 26.70 12.00 9.67
#